data_AF-A0A6G2DFX1-F1
#
_entry.id   AF-A0A6G2DFX1-F1
#
_cell.length_a   1.000
_cell.length_b   1.000
_cell.length_c   1.000
_cell.angle_alpha   90.00
_cell.angle_beta   90.00
_cell.angle_gamma   90.00
#
_symmetry.space_group_name_H-M   'P 1'
#
loop_
_entity.id
_entity.type
_entity.pdbx_description
1 polymer ?
#
loop_
_entity_poly.entity_id
_entity_poly.type
_entity_poly.pdbx_seq_one_letter_code
_entity_poly.pdbx_strand_id
1 'polypeptide(L)'
;TAEAFLAKVQDETFISQAVAKYPTLLESLPVKDSGARYRLEGYLFPATYSIKESTTIESLIDEMLAAMDKNLSPYYSTIKSKNLTVNE
;
A
#
# COMPACT_ATOMS: atom_id res chain seq x y z
N THR A 1 -10.35 -11.72 -9.92
CA THR A 1 -11.63 -11.62 -9.19
C THR A 1 -11.40 -10.87 -7.89
N ALA A 2 -12.47 -10.40 -7.22
CA ALA A 2 -12.35 -9.68 -5.95
C ALA A 2 -11.65 -10.50 -4.85
N GLU A 3 -11.92 -11.81 -4.79
CA GLU A 3 -11.29 -12.71 -3.83
C GLU A 3 -9.77 -12.85 -4.06
N ALA A 4 -9.36 -12.97 -5.32
CA ALA A 4 -7.94 -13.06 -5.67
C ALA A 4 -7.18 -11.75 -5.34
N PHE A 5 -7.85 -10.60 -5.48
CA PHE A 5 -7.31 -9.31 -5.03
C PHE A 5 -7.15 -9.29 -3.52
N LEU A 6 -8.20 -9.64 -2.77
CA LEU A 6 -8.17 -9.69 -1.30
C LEU A 6 -7.13 -10.68 -0.78
N ALA A 7 -6.95 -11.82 -1.43
CA ALA A 7 -5.91 -12.78 -1.08
C ALA A 7 -4.51 -12.18 -1.29
N LYS A 8 -4.28 -11.49 -2.41
CA LYS A 8 -2.99 -10.90 -2.75
C LYS A 8 -2.59 -9.73 -1.83
N VAL A 9 -3.51 -8.85 -1.48
CA VAL A 9 -3.24 -7.74 -0.54
C VAL A 9 -3.02 -8.21 0.91
N GLN A 10 -3.37 -9.45 1.23
CA GLN A 10 -3.12 -10.07 2.53
C GLN A 10 -1.93 -11.04 2.52
N ASP A 11 -1.36 -11.32 1.35
CA ASP A 11 -0.23 -12.23 1.19
C ASP A 11 1.03 -11.62 1.82
N GLU A 12 1.62 -12.32 2.78
CA GLU A 12 2.78 -11.82 3.53
C GLU A 12 4.02 -11.61 2.66
N THR A 13 4.16 -12.47 1.64
CA THR A 13 5.26 -12.37 0.68
C THR A 13 5.15 -11.08 -0.12
N PHE A 14 3.95 -10.82 -0.65
CA PHE A 14 3.65 -9.57 -1.36
C PHE A 14 3.78 -8.33 -0.48
N ILE A 15 3.27 -8.37 0.75
CA ILE A 15 3.40 -7.24 1.69
C ILE A 15 4.89 -6.96 1.94
N SER A 16 5.71 -7.99 2.12
CA SER A 16 7.16 -7.81 2.33
C SER A 16 7.84 -7.17 1.11
N GLN A 17 7.45 -7.58 -0.10
CA GLN A 17 7.92 -6.97 -1.35
C GLN A 17 7.47 -5.50 -1.48
N ALA A 18 6.21 -5.22 -1.15
CA ALA A 18 5.65 -3.88 -1.18
C ALA A 18 6.36 -2.96 -0.17
N VAL A 19 6.60 -3.42 1.05
CA VAL A 19 7.35 -2.68 2.08
C VAL A 19 8.78 -2.37 1.61
N ALA A 20 9.45 -3.33 0.96
CA ALA A 20 10.78 -3.10 0.40
C ALA A 20 10.76 -2.07 -0.74
N LYS A 21 9.69 -2.03 -1.53
CA LYS A 21 9.55 -1.11 -2.67
C LYS A 21 9.09 0.30 -2.27
N TYR A 22 8.24 0.40 -1.25
CA TYR A 22 7.66 1.65 -0.75
C TYR A 22 7.96 1.83 0.74
N PRO A 23 9.24 1.90 1.14
CA PRO A 23 9.63 1.89 2.55
C PRO A 23 9.13 3.10 3.32
N THR A 24 9.03 4.27 2.69
CA THR A 24 8.51 5.50 3.34
C THR A 24 6.99 5.46 3.53
N LEU A 25 6.27 4.95 2.53
CA LEU A 25 4.81 4.83 2.60
C LEU A 25 4.40 3.81 3.66
N LEU A 26 5.01 2.63 3.62
CA LEU A 26 4.63 1.47 4.41
C LEU A 26 5.47 1.30 5.68
N GLU A 27 6.23 2.33 6.07
CA GLU A 27 7.03 2.35 7.31
C GLU A 27 6.17 2.06 8.56
N SER A 28 4.92 2.50 8.51
CA SER A 28 3.95 2.45 9.61
C SER A 28 2.89 1.37 9.45
N LEU A 29 3.13 0.43 8.54
CA LEU A 29 2.19 -0.62 8.25
C LEU A 29 1.90 -1.43 9.53
N PRO A 30 0.63 -1.63 9.91
CA PRO A 30 0.30 -2.40 11.10
C PRO A 30 0.92 -3.81 11.03
N VAL A 31 1.53 -4.23 12.14
CA VAL A 31 1.99 -5.61 12.30
C VAL A 31 0.79 -6.55 12.32
N LYS A 32 0.98 -7.80 11.89
CA LYS A 32 -0.10 -8.79 11.76
C LYS A 32 -0.91 -8.96 13.05
N ASP A 33 -0.26 -8.84 14.21
CA ASP A 33 -0.87 -9.04 15.52
C ASP A 33 -1.46 -7.76 16.14
N SER A 34 -1.52 -6.66 15.39
CA SER A 34 -2.08 -5.38 15.85
C SER A 34 -3.62 -5.36 15.94
N GLY A 35 -4.29 -6.41 15.46
CA GLY A 35 -5.75 -6.45 15.34
C GLY A 35 -6.31 -5.77 14.08
N ALA A 36 -5.44 -5.29 13.18
CA ALA A 36 -5.86 -4.73 11.90
C ALA A 36 -6.58 -5.79 11.04
N ARG A 37 -7.78 -5.47 10.54
CA ARG A 37 -8.57 -6.37 9.68
C ARG A 37 -7.92 -6.57 8.31
N TYR A 38 -7.29 -5.52 7.77
CA TYR A 38 -6.49 -5.56 6.55
C TYR A 38 -5.26 -4.66 6.72
N ARG A 39 -4.05 -5.18 6.48
CA ARG A 39 -2.80 -4.44 6.72
C ARG A 39 -2.56 -3.29 5.74
N LEU A 40 -3.06 -3.42 4.51
CA LEU A 40 -2.97 -2.38 3.47
C LEU A 40 -4.23 -1.50 3.41
N GLU A 41 -5.09 -1.53 4.43
CA GLU A 41 -6.25 -0.65 4.52
C GLU A 41 -5.81 0.82 4.52
N GLY A 42 -6.43 1.64 3.68
CA GLY A 42 -6.07 3.06 3.56
C GLY A 42 -4.80 3.37 2.76
N TYR A 43 -3.98 2.36 2.41
CA TYR A 43 -2.75 2.56 1.62
C TYR A 43 -2.94 2.46 0.11
N LEU A 44 -4.09 1.93 -0.34
CA LEU A 44 -4.41 1.80 -1.75
C LEU A 44 -5.15 3.04 -2.22
N PHE A 45 -4.53 3.83 -3.10
CA PHE A 45 -5.11 5.10 -3.55
C PHE A 45 -6.38 4.87 -4.37
N PRO A 46 -7.49 5.59 -4.10
CA PRO A 46 -8.72 5.47 -4.88
C PRO A 46 -8.58 6.24 -6.20
N ALA A 47 -8.41 5.53 -7.31
CA ALA A 47 -8.38 6.11 -8.66
C ALA A 47 -8.91 5.12 -9.72
N THR A 48 -9.03 5.60 -10.95
CA THR A 48 -9.33 4.75 -12.11
C THR A 48 -8.04 4.15 -12.64
N TYR A 49 -7.93 2.83 -12.60
CA TYR A 49 -6.76 2.08 -13.11
C TYR A 49 -7.10 1.40 -14.44
N SER A 50 -6.16 1.44 -15.37
CA SER A 50 -6.34 0.82 -16.70
C SER A 50 -5.87 -0.63 -16.67
N ILE A 51 -6.83 -1.56 -16.73
CA ILE A 51 -6.55 -3.00 -16.74
C ILE A 51 -6.44 -3.46 -18.20
N LYS A 52 -5.30 -4.04 -18.57
CA LYS A 52 -5.06 -4.74 -19.85
C LYS A 52 -5.09 -6.25 -19.62
N GLU A 53 -5.15 -7.04 -20.69
CA GLU A 53 -5.12 -8.52 -20.58
C GLU A 53 -3.85 -9.05 -19.86
N SER A 54 -2.73 -8.32 -19.97
CA SER A 54 -1.47 -8.66 -19.29
C SER A 54 -1.36 -8.11 -17.87
N THR A 55 -2.34 -7.33 -17.39
CA THR A 55 -2.31 -6.74 -16.05
C THR A 55 -2.57 -7.84 -15.02
N THR A 56 -1.59 -8.08 -14.16
CA THR A 56 -1.74 -8.99 -13.02
C THR A 56 -2.34 -8.25 -11.84
N ILE A 57 -2.90 -9.00 -10.88
CA ILE A 57 -3.39 -8.43 -9.62
C ILE A 57 -2.26 -7.74 -8.87
N GLU A 58 -1.05 -8.30 -8.90
CA GLU A 58 0.13 -7.71 -8.29
C GLU A 58 0.49 -6.37 -8.91
N SER A 59 0.54 -6.28 -10.25
CA SER A 59 0.84 -5.02 -10.93
C SER A 59 -0.24 -3.96 -10.67
N LEU A 60 -1.50 -4.37 -10.56
CA LEU A 60 -2.58 -3.46 -10.21
C LEU A 60 -2.40 -2.90 -8.79
N ILE A 61 -2.17 -3.74 -7.79
CA ILE A 61 -1.96 -3.29 -6.41
C ILE A 61 -0.70 -2.41 -6.31
N ASP A 62 0.34 -2.76 -7.05
CA ASP A 62 1.56 -1.97 -7.16
C ASP A 62 1.31 -0.56 -7.73
N GLU A 63 0.49 -0.43 -8.79
CA GLU A 63 0.06 0.87 -9.32
C GLU A 63 -0.74 1.68 -8.30
N MET A 64 -1.59 1.01 -7.49
CA MET A 64 -2.35 1.68 -6.43
C MET A 64 -1.45 2.23 -5.32
N LEU A 65 -0.43 1.46 -4.92
CA LEU A 65 0.57 1.87 -3.92
C LEU A 65 1.48 2.99 -4.47
N ALA A 66 1.91 2.88 -5.72
CA ALA A 66 2.70 3.91 -6.39
C ALA A 66 1.94 5.24 -6.48
N ALA A 67 0.63 5.18 -6.78
CA ALA A 67 -0.23 6.34 -6.79
C ALA A 67 -0.32 6.97 -5.39
N MET A 68 -0.47 6.17 -4.34
CA MET A 68 -0.48 6.67 -2.96
C MET A 68 0.85 7.34 -2.60
N ASP A 69 1.96 6.65 -2.84
CA ASP A 69 3.31 7.15 -2.54
C ASP A 69 3.60 8.48 -3.24
N LYS A 70 3.20 8.59 -4.52
CA LYS A 70 3.33 9.84 -5.29
C LYS A 70 2.50 10.98 -4.72
N ASN A 71 1.26 10.71 -4.29
CA ASN A 71 0.40 11.73 -3.69
C ASN A 71 0.89 12.14 -2.29
N LEU A 72 1.49 11.23 -1.53
CA LEU A 72 2.02 11.48 -0.19
C LEU A 72 3.45 12.02 -0.15
N SER A 73 4.22 11.83 -1.23
CA SER A 73 5.59 12.35 -1.40
C SER A 73 5.81 13.79 -0.91
N PRO A 74 4.98 14.80 -1.27
CA PRO A 74 5.17 16.17 -0.80
C PRO A 74 4.89 16.34 0.70
N TYR A 75 4.17 15.43 1.33
CA TYR A 75 3.78 15.50 2.74
C TYR A 75 4.74 14.75 3.67
N TYR A 76 5.57 13.83 3.16
CA TYR A 76 6.47 13.04 3.99
C TYR A 76 7.42 13.87 4.86
N SER A 77 7.96 14.97 4.34
CA SER A 77 8.80 15.87 5.13
C SER A 77 8.03 16.52 6.28
N THR A 78 6.77 16.91 6.03
CA THR A 78 5.90 17.50 7.06
C THR A 78 5.50 16.47 8.11
N ILE A 79 5.14 15.25 7.69
CA ILE A 79 4.79 14.12 8.58
C ILE A 79 5.97 13.82 9.51
N LYS A 80 7.17 13.66 8.95
CA LYS A 80 8.40 13.44 9.74
C LYS A 80 8.71 14.60 10.67
N SER A 81 8.54 15.85 10.23
CA SER A 81 8.76 17.03 11.09
C SER A 81 7.80 17.10 12.28
N LYS A 82 6.62 16.48 12.17
CA LYS A 82 5.62 16.41 13.23
C LYS A 82 5.79 15.17 14.13
N ASN A 83 6.82 14.36 13.91
CA ASN A 83 7.00 13.04 14.54
C ASN A 83 5.77 12.13 14.40
N LEU A 84 5.03 12.27 13.28
CA LEU A 84 3.93 11.39 12.92
C LEU A 84 4.41 10.34 11.95
N THR A 85 3.67 9.24 11.86
CA THR A 85 3.85 8.25 10.80
C THR A 85 2.76 8.36 9.75
N VAL A 86 2.90 7.68 8.60
CA VAL A 86 1.90 7.72 7.52
C VAL A 86 0.55 7.14 7.97
N ASN A 87 0.53 6.24 8.95
CA ASN A 87 -0.68 5.62 9.48
C ASN A 87 -1.43 6.48 10.52
N GLU A 88 -0.88 7.62 10.95
CA GLU A 88 -1.38 8.45 12.05
C GLU A 88 -1.86 9.84 11.58
#